data_AF-A0A949NW39-F1
#
_entry.id   AF-A0A949NW39-F1
#
_cell.length_a   1.000
_cell.length_b   1.000
_cell.length_c   1.000
_cell.angle_alpha   90.00
_cell.angle_beta   90.00
_cell.angle_gamma   90.00
#
_symmetry.space_group_name_H-M   'P 1'
#
loop_
_entity.id
_entity.type
_entity.pdbx_description
1 polymer ?
#
loop_
_entity_poly.entity_id
_entity_poly.type
_entity_poly.pdbx_seq_one_letter_code
_entity_poly.pdbx_strand_id
1 'polypeptide(L)' 'MLLNLSILNFIIFEKIFLDFTDGFNVFTGETGAGKSMIID' A
#
# COMPACT_ATOMS: atom_id res chain seq x y z
N MET A 1 -5.09 -6.53 -13.52
CA MET A 1 -5.51 -5.35 -12.74
C MET A 1 -5.40 -5.75 -11.29
N LEU A 2 -4.72 -4.94 -10.46
CA LEU A 2 -4.64 -5.21 -9.03
C LEU A 2 -6.00 -4.82 -8.43
N LEU A 3 -6.64 -5.71 -7.68
CA LEU A 3 -7.99 -5.49 -7.12
C LEU A 3 -7.91 -5.04 -5.67
N ASN A 4 -7.04 -5.70 -4.90
CA ASN A 4 -6.82 -5.38 -3.51
C ASN A 4 -5.37 -5.67 -3.12
N LEU A 5 -4.96 -5.08 -2.00
CA LEU A 5 -3.69 -5.28 -1.33
C LEU A 5 -3.97 -5.55 0.15
N SER A 6 -3.43 -6.64 0.66
CA SER A 6 -3.51 -7.01 2.07
C SER A 6 -2.11 -7.23 2.61
N ILE A 7 -1.73 -6.47 3.63
CA ILE A 7 -0.43 -6.59 4.30
C ILE A 7 -0.68 -6.93 5.77
N LEU A 8 0.03 -7.95 6.26
CA LEU A 8 -0.02 -8.39 7.66
C LEU A 8 1.41 -8.59 8.16
N ASN A 9 1.75 -7.94 9.27
CA ASN A 9 3.04 -8.06 9.96
C ASN A 9 4.26 -7.93 9.02
N PHE A 10 4.29 -6.89 8.19
CA PHE A 10 5.38 -6.64 7.25
C PHE A 10 6.08 -5.31 7.52
N ILE A 11 7.36 -5.38 7.88
CA ILE A 11 8.22 -4.24 8.23
C ILE A 11 7.55 -3.37 9.34
N ILE A 12 6.95 -2.24 8.96
CA ILE A 12 6.30 -1.31 9.89
C ILE A 12 4.77 -1.48 9.93
N PHE A 13 4.21 -2.34 9.08
CA PHE A 13 2.78 -2.51 8.93
C PHE A 13 2.28 -3.72 9.72
N GLU A 14 1.48 -3.48 10.75
CA GLU A 14 0.76 -4.55 11.46
C GLU A 14 -0.37 -5.11 10.59
N LYS A 15 -1.20 -4.22 10.02
CA LYS A 15 -2.35 -4.59 9.20
C LYS A 15 -2.75 -3.47 8.23
N ILE A 16 -2.77 -3.78 6.93
CA ILE A 16 -3.32 -2.92 5.87
C ILE A 16 -4.25 -3.73 4.99
N PHE A 17 -5.39 -3.14 4.64
CA PHE A 17 -6.31 -3.63 3.62
C PHE A 17 -6.70 -2.46 2.72
N LEU A 18 -6.47 -2.60 1.42
CA LEU A 18 -6.73 -1.57 0.41
C LEU A 18 -7.41 -2.21 -0.79
N ASP A 19 -8.50 -1.62 -1.24
CA ASP A 19 -9.14 -1.96 -2.51
C ASP A 19 -8.76 -0.91 -3.55
N PHE A 20 -8.33 -1.36 -4.72
CA PHE A 20 -8.01 -0.47 -5.84
C PHE A 20 -9.26 -0.17 -6.63
N THR A 21 -9.39 1.08 -7.04
CA THR A 21 -10.43 1.50 -7.97
C THR A 21 -9.88 1.61 -9.39
N ASP A 22 -10.77 1.61 -10.37
CA ASP A 22 -10.39 1.89 -11.75
C ASP A 22 -9.76 3.28 -11.90
N GLY A 23 -8.90 3.43 -12.91
CA GLY A 23 -8.20 4.68 -13.19
C GLY A 23 -6.82 4.75 -12.53
N PHE A 24 -6.43 5.95 -12.09
CA PHE A 24 -5.08 6.23 -11.60
C PHE A 24 -5.06 6.34 -10.07
N ASN A 25 -4.52 5.30 -9.43
CA ASN A 25 -4.36 5.26 -7.98
C ASN A 25 -3.01 5.89 -7.60
N VAL A 26 -3.02 6.83 -6.65
CA VAL A 26 -1.81 7.54 -6.22
C VAL A 26 -1.56 7.28 -4.74
N PHE A 27 -0.35 6.82 -4.43
CA PHE A 27 0.14 6.70 -3.06
C PHE A 27 0.97 7.93 -2.68
N THR A 28 0.47 8.72 -1.72
CA THR A 28 1.16 9.92 -1.21
C THR A 28 1.63 9.72 0.23
N GLY A 29 2.56 10.56 0.68
CA GLY A 29 3.05 10.55 2.07
C GLY A 29 4.44 11.15 2.18
N GLU A 30 4.96 11.26 3.39
CA GLU A 30 6.32 11.76 3.65
C GLU A 30 7.40 10.71 3.33
N THR A 31 8.67 11.11 3.37
CA THR A 31 9.81 10.19 3.31
C THR A 31 9.81 9.31 4.56
N GLY A 32 9.92 7.99 4.38
CA GLY A 32 9.87 7.04 5.49
C GLY A 32 8.47 6.54 5.85
N ALA A 33 7.41 7.04 5.21
CA ALA A 33 6.02 6.58 5.40
C ALA A 33 5.75 5.14 4.88
N GLY A 34 6.76 4.42 4.41
CA GLY A 34 6.63 3.03 3.96
C GLY A 34 6.03 2.84 2.56
N LYS A 35 5.88 3.90 1.75
CA LYS A 35 5.33 3.79 0.38
C LYS A 35 6.08 2.80 -0.50
N SER A 36 7.42 2.83 -0.48
CA SER A 36 8.24 1.88 -1.25
C SER A 36 8.06 0.45 -0.77
N MET A 37 7.85 0.24 0.54
CA MET A 37 7.62 -1.08 1.14
C MET A 37 6.27 -1.68 0.75
N ILE A 38 5.35 -0.88 0.20
CA ILE A 38 4.06 -1.34 -0.31
C ILE A 38 4.18 -1.83 -1.77
N ILE A 39 5.20 -1.36 -2.50
CA ILE A 39 5.34 -1.54 -3.95
C ILE A 39 6.50 -2.47 -4.32
N ASP A 40 7.60 -2.47 -3.55
CA ASP A 40 8.69 -3.47 -3.66
C ASP A 40 8.27 -4.83 -3.08
#